data_AF-A0AA89C521-F1
#
_entry.id   AF-A0AA89C521-F1
#
_cell.length_a   1.000
_cell.length_b   1.000
_cell.length_c   1.000
_cell.angle_alpha   90.00
_cell.angle_beta   90.00
_cell.angle_gamma   90.00
#
_symmetry.space_group_name_H-M   'P 1'
#
loop_
_entity.id
_entity.type
_entity.pdbx_description
1 polymer ?
#
loop_
_entity_poly.entity_id
_entity_poly.type
_entity_poly.pdbx_seq_one_letter_code
_entity_poly.pdbx_strand_id
1 'polypeptide(L)'
;FQREVRACLAMDSQEGNSSAVKELTSFASTKFTELRNQFRRKVLSIKETLQTKDLKELTMSLFSTYCLPQETIISEDRVRTALHVRNFLHKKQYYRAESSEGTVAFWSDFKANWENLEEEIKSRGLERMKEIDRRRTERARETNSRAVRED
;
A
#
# COMPACT_ATOMS: atom_id res chain seq x y z
N PHE A 1 -10.18 -13.56 6.52
CA PHE A 1 -10.40 -14.72 5.63
C PHE A 1 -11.29 -15.78 6.26
N GLN A 2 -10.89 -16.50 7.30
CA GLN A 2 -11.71 -17.58 7.88
C GLN A 2 -13.14 -17.17 8.26
N ARG A 3 -13.32 -15.99 8.87
CA ARG A 3 -14.65 -15.44 9.19
C ARG A 3 -15.50 -15.20 7.93
N GLU A 4 -14.90 -14.66 6.88
CA GLU A 4 -15.59 -14.35 5.62
C GLU A 4 -15.96 -15.63 4.86
N VAL A 5 -15.03 -16.60 4.81
CA VAL A 5 -15.28 -17.93 4.23
C VAL A 5 -16.44 -18.62 4.93
N ARG A 6 -16.50 -18.54 6.27
CA ARG A 6 -17.63 -19.07 7.05
C ARG A 6 -18.94 -18.32 6.75
N ALA A 7 -18.89 -17.00 6.58
CA ALA A 7 -20.08 -16.22 6.21
C ALA A 7 -20.62 -16.62 4.83
N CYS A 8 -19.75 -16.76 3.82
CA CYS A 8 -20.15 -17.23 2.49
C CYS A 8 -20.73 -18.65 2.53
N LEU A 9 -20.08 -19.57 3.25
CA LEU A 9 -20.58 -20.95 3.38
C LEU A 9 -21.92 -21.02 4.12
N ALA A 10 -22.18 -20.12 5.07
CA ALA A 10 -23.48 -20.02 5.73
C ALA A 10 -24.58 -19.57 4.76
N MET A 11 -24.28 -18.68 3.80
CA MET A 11 -25.24 -18.29 2.75
C MET A 11 -25.65 -19.48 1.87
N ASP A 12 -24.75 -20.44 1.68
CA ASP A 12 -24.99 -21.65 0.91
C ASP A 12 -25.45 -22.85 1.77
N SER A 13 -25.81 -22.64 3.04
CA SER A 13 -26.19 -23.70 3.99
C SER A 13 -25.12 -24.80 4.18
N GLN A 14 -23.84 -24.44 4.02
CA GLN A 14 -22.66 -25.32 4.15
C GLN A 14 -21.84 -25.04 5.42
N GLU A 15 -22.43 -24.38 6.42
CA GLU A 15 -21.75 -23.94 7.65
C GLU A 15 -21.11 -25.06 8.49
N GLY A 16 -21.61 -26.30 8.39
CA GLY A 16 -21.04 -27.49 9.03
C GLY A 16 -19.92 -28.19 8.22
N ASN A 17 -19.68 -27.78 6.97
CA ASN A 17 -18.74 -28.45 6.07
C ASN A 17 -17.29 -28.04 6.36
N SER A 18 -16.70 -28.68 7.38
CA SER A 18 -15.32 -28.43 7.82
C SER A 18 -14.28 -28.60 6.70
N SER A 19 -14.52 -29.52 5.77
CA SER A 19 -13.65 -29.72 4.60
C SER A 19 -13.67 -28.50 3.69
N ALA A 20 -14.86 -28.01 3.33
CA ALA A 20 -15.03 -26.81 2.51
C ALA A 20 -14.44 -25.56 3.18
N VAL A 21 -14.62 -25.40 4.50
CA VAL A 21 -14.00 -24.30 5.26
C VAL A 21 -12.47 -24.36 5.13
N LYS A 22 -11.87 -25.54 5.28
CA LYS A 22 -10.42 -25.71 5.20
C LYS A 22 -9.89 -25.43 3.79
N GLU A 23 -10.56 -25.95 2.77
CA GLU A 23 -10.18 -25.78 1.37
C GLU A 23 -10.28 -24.32 0.94
N LEU A 24 -11.43 -23.67 1.17
CA LEU A 24 -11.64 -22.26 0.81
C LEU A 24 -10.73 -21.33 1.60
N THR A 25 -10.46 -21.63 2.87
CA THR A 25 -9.49 -20.85 3.66
C THR A 25 -8.08 -20.98 3.08
N SER A 26 -7.67 -22.20 2.72
CA SER A 26 -6.35 -22.45 2.11
C SER A 26 -6.21 -21.72 0.77
N PHE A 27 -7.23 -21.84 -0.08
CA PHE A 27 -7.30 -21.18 -1.37
C PHE A 27 -7.24 -19.64 -1.21
N ALA A 28 -8.08 -19.08 -0.33
CA ALA A 28 -8.10 -17.64 -0.07
C ALA A 28 -6.76 -17.13 0.48
N SER A 29 -6.10 -17.89 1.36
CA SER A 29 -4.78 -17.55 1.91
C SER A 29 -3.71 -17.53 0.82
N THR A 30 -3.75 -18.50 -0.10
CA THR A 30 -2.85 -18.58 -1.25
C THR A 30 -3.05 -17.38 -2.17
N LYS A 31 -4.31 -17.08 -2.56
CA LYS A 31 -4.63 -15.96 -3.44
C LYS A 31 -4.36 -14.61 -2.81
N PHE A 32 -4.61 -14.44 -1.52
CA PHE A 32 -4.23 -13.23 -0.81
C PHE A 32 -2.71 -13.05 -0.79
N THR A 33 -1.95 -14.12 -0.52
CA THR A 33 -0.48 -14.06 -0.52
C THR A 33 0.05 -13.67 -1.89
N GLU A 34 -0.52 -14.24 -2.96
CA GLU A 34 -0.19 -13.90 -4.34
C GLU A 34 -0.48 -12.42 -4.65
N LEU A 35 -1.69 -11.95 -4.38
CA LEU A 35 -2.11 -10.56 -4.58
C LEU A 35 -1.24 -9.58 -3.79
N ARG A 36 -0.99 -9.89 -2.51
CA ARG A 36 -0.11 -9.12 -1.65
C ARG A 36 1.30 -9.00 -2.25
N ASN A 37 1.86 -10.10 -2.74
CA ASN A 37 3.18 -10.08 -3.39
C ASN A 37 3.19 -9.31 -4.71
N GLN A 38 2.10 -9.36 -5.51
CA GLN A 38 1.95 -8.52 -6.69
C GLN A 38 1.94 -7.03 -6.32
N PHE A 39 1.18 -6.65 -5.28
CA PHE A 39 1.12 -5.27 -4.80
C PHE A 39 2.50 -4.78 -4.34
N ARG A 40 3.25 -5.59 -3.59
CA ARG A 40 4.63 -5.24 -3.23
C ARG A 40 5.51 -5.01 -4.45
N ARG A 41 5.45 -5.90 -5.46
CA ARG A 41 6.23 -5.69 -6.69
C ARG A 41 5.86 -4.39 -7.37
N LYS A 42 4.57 -4.05 -7.42
CA LYS A 42 4.07 -2.78 -7.94
C LYS A 42 4.63 -1.58 -7.16
N VAL A 43 4.57 -1.62 -5.83
CA VAL A 43 5.12 -0.58 -4.94
C VAL A 43 6.62 -0.37 -5.21
N LEU A 44 7.38 -1.47 -5.30
CA LEU A 44 8.82 -1.42 -5.56
C LEU A 44 9.14 -0.98 -7.00
N SER A 45 8.33 -1.34 -7.99
CA SER A 45 8.56 -0.94 -9.39
C SER A 45 8.34 0.55 -9.62
N ILE A 46 7.43 1.17 -8.87
CA ILE A 46 7.15 2.61 -9.03
C ILE A 46 8.03 3.49 -8.14
N LYS A 47 8.87 2.89 -7.27
CA LYS A 47 9.60 3.57 -6.17
C LYS A 47 10.28 4.86 -6.63
N GLU A 48 11.02 4.85 -7.73
CA GLU A 48 11.78 6.02 -8.20
C GLU A 48 10.88 7.18 -8.62
N THR A 49 9.68 6.88 -9.13
CA THR A 49 8.70 7.89 -9.55
C THR A 49 7.83 8.40 -8.39
N LEU A 50 7.95 7.83 -7.19
CA LEU A 50 7.05 8.14 -6.08
C LEU A 50 7.32 9.50 -5.44
N GLN A 51 8.58 9.93 -5.43
CA GLN A 51 9.01 11.15 -4.76
C GLN A 51 8.49 12.41 -5.45
N THR A 52 8.15 12.32 -6.74
CA THR A 52 7.73 13.44 -7.56
C THR A 52 6.25 13.39 -7.93
N LYS A 53 5.52 12.32 -7.65
CA LYS A 53 4.06 12.28 -7.87
C LYS A 53 3.34 12.98 -6.74
N ASP A 54 2.25 13.69 -7.02
CA ASP A 54 1.35 14.08 -5.95
C ASP A 54 0.62 12.84 -5.39
N LEU A 55 -0.11 13.04 -4.29
CA LEU A 55 -0.74 11.91 -3.60
C LEU A 55 -1.89 11.27 -4.42
N LYS A 56 -2.58 12.04 -5.27
CA LYS A 56 -3.64 11.52 -6.15
C LYS A 56 -3.03 10.71 -7.29
N GLU A 57 -1.99 11.23 -7.94
CA GLU A 57 -1.24 10.52 -8.98
C GLU A 57 -0.64 9.21 -8.47
N LEU A 58 -0.14 9.23 -7.24
CA LEU A 58 0.32 8.03 -6.56
C LEU A 58 -0.82 7.04 -6.34
N THR A 59 -1.95 7.51 -5.82
CA THR A 59 -3.13 6.67 -5.59
C THR A 59 -3.56 5.99 -6.90
N MET A 60 -3.63 6.73 -8.01
CA MET A 60 -3.90 6.15 -9.33
C MET A 60 -2.85 5.09 -9.72
N SER A 61 -1.57 5.41 -9.55
CA SER A 61 -0.47 4.52 -9.92
C SER A 61 -0.48 3.18 -9.15
N LEU A 62 -0.90 3.22 -7.88
CA LEU A 62 -0.98 2.04 -7.01
C LEU A 62 -2.22 1.19 -7.28
N PHE A 63 -3.37 1.82 -7.50
CA PHE A 63 -4.66 1.11 -7.44
C PHE A 63 -5.35 0.89 -8.79
N SER A 64 -4.92 1.54 -9.88
CA SER A 64 -5.61 1.44 -11.18
C SER A 64 -5.75 -0.01 -11.70
N THR A 65 -4.77 -0.87 -11.43
CA THR A 65 -4.79 -2.28 -11.85
C THR A 65 -5.60 -3.19 -10.92
N TYR A 66 -6.10 -2.65 -9.80
CA TYR A 66 -6.84 -3.38 -8.77
C TYR A 66 -8.29 -2.89 -8.62
N CYS A 67 -8.68 -1.86 -9.38
CA CYS A 67 -10.04 -1.32 -9.36
C CYS A 67 -10.83 -1.84 -10.56
N LEU A 68 -12.11 -2.11 -10.35
CA LEU A 68 -13.02 -2.36 -11.45
C LEU A 68 -13.31 -1.05 -12.20
N PRO A 69 -13.70 -1.08 -13.49
CA PRO A 69 -13.95 0.13 -14.29
C PRO A 69 -14.94 1.12 -13.66
N GLN A 70 -15.91 0.61 -12.91
CA GLN A 70 -16.94 1.39 -12.23
C GLN A 70 -16.55 1.93 -10.84
N GLU A 71 -15.37 1.57 -10.33
CA GLU A 71 -14.94 1.98 -8.99
C GLU A 71 -14.21 3.33 -9.01
N THR A 72 -14.51 4.17 -8.03
CA THR A 72 -13.78 5.42 -7.79
C THR A 72 -12.38 5.11 -7.23
N ILE A 73 -11.35 5.20 -8.08
CA ILE A 73 -9.95 4.93 -7.70
C ILE A 73 -9.48 5.89 -6.59
N ILE A 74 -9.85 7.17 -6.67
CA ILE A 74 -9.49 8.17 -5.67
C ILE A 74 -10.54 8.19 -4.56
N SER A 75 -10.41 7.28 -3.60
CA SER A 75 -11.17 7.29 -2.34
C SER A 75 -10.28 7.73 -1.17
N GLU A 76 -10.90 8.19 -0.07
CA GLU A 76 -10.15 8.60 1.13
C GLU A 76 -9.28 7.47 1.69
N ASP A 77 -9.80 6.24 1.72
CA ASP A 77 -9.06 5.06 2.17
C ASP A 77 -7.86 4.75 1.28
N ARG A 78 -8.02 4.85 -0.04
CA ARG A 78 -6.94 4.60 -1.01
C ARG A 78 -5.87 5.70 -0.93
N VAL A 79 -6.29 6.96 -0.75
CA VAL A 79 -5.38 8.10 -0.53
C VAL A 79 -4.60 7.95 0.78
N ARG A 80 -5.28 7.55 1.87
CA ARG A 80 -4.62 7.25 3.15
C ARG A 80 -3.63 6.09 3.01
N THR A 81 -4.00 5.05 2.27
CA THR A 81 -3.11 3.91 1.99
C THR A 81 -1.89 4.35 1.17
N ALA A 82 -2.07 5.21 0.16
CA ALA A 82 -0.98 5.77 -0.62
C ALA A 82 0.00 6.58 0.25
N LEU A 83 -0.52 7.35 1.22
CA LEU A 83 0.27 8.10 2.19
C LEU A 83 1.14 7.16 3.04
N HIS A 84 0.57 6.05 3.53
CA HIS A 84 1.31 5.02 4.26
C HIS A 84 2.44 4.39 3.44
N VAL A 85 2.13 4.02 2.19
CA VAL A 85 3.12 3.44 1.26
C VAL A 85 4.27 4.40 1.04
N ARG A 86 3.99 5.67 0.74
CA ARG A 86 5.02 6.69 0.53
C ARG A 86 5.85 6.93 1.78
N ASN A 87 5.20 7.08 2.94
CA ASN A 87 5.88 7.30 4.22
C ASN A 87 6.86 6.17 4.54
N PHE A 88 6.43 4.93 4.37
CA PHE A 88 7.24 3.74 4.57
C PHE A 88 8.50 3.75 3.69
N LEU A 89 8.34 4.01 2.40
CA LEU A 89 9.45 4.02 1.46
C LEU A 89 10.45 5.14 1.72
N HIS A 90 9.99 6.29 2.21
CA HIS A 90 10.86 7.38 2.68
C HIS A 90 11.65 7.00 3.93
N LYS A 91 10.99 6.53 5.00
CA LYS A 91 11.63 6.27 6.30
C LYS A 91 12.70 5.18 6.21
N LYS A 92 12.45 4.13 5.44
CA LYS A 92 13.36 2.97 5.34
C LYS A 92 14.45 3.12 4.27
N GLN A 93 14.55 4.28 3.60
CA GLN A 93 15.46 4.50 2.49
C GLN A 93 15.43 3.37 1.43
N TYR A 94 14.26 2.76 1.19
CA TYR A 94 14.11 1.73 0.13
C TYR A 94 14.43 2.28 -1.27
N TYR A 95 14.50 3.61 -1.41
CA TYR A 95 15.01 4.26 -2.62
C TYR A 95 16.50 4.03 -2.85
N ARG A 96 17.30 3.76 -1.80
CA ARG A 96 18.77 3.67 -1.85
C ARG A 96 19.33 2.27 -1.64
N ALA A 97 18.55 1.34 -1.11
CA ALA A 97 19.02 0.00 -0.81
C ALA A 97 18.97 -0.89 -2.08
N GLU A 98 20.14 -1.28 -2.59
CA GLU A 98 20.32 -2.40 -3.54
C GLU A 98 20.21 -3.77 -2.85
N SER A 99 19.83 -3.80 -1.56
CA SER A 99 19.95 -5.00 -0.74
C SER A 99 19.01 -6.11 -1.20
N SER A 100 19.62 -7.18 -1.69
CA SER A 100 19.10 -8.54 -1.90
C SER A 100 18.62 -9.24 -0.61
N GLU A 101 18.58 -8.54 0.53
CA GLU A 101 18.14 -9.09 1.81
C GLU A 101 16.67 -8.75 2.11
N GLY A 102 15.86 -9.79 2.27
CA GLY A 102 14.71 -9.75 3.17
C GLY A 102 13.33 -9.62 2.51
N THR A 103 12.93 -10.57 1.66
CA THR A 103 11.50 -10.77 1.33
C THR A 103 10.63 -10.96 2.57
N VAL A 104 11.19 -11.52 3.65
CA VAL A 104 10.49 -11.87 4.89
C VAL A 104 10.14 -10.64 5.76
N ALA A 105 11.01 -9.62 5.81
CA ALA A 105 10.83 -8.46 6.71
C ALA A 105 9.96 -7.33 6.13
N PHE A 106 9.72 -7.29 4.81
CA PHE A 106 8.98 -6.17 4.19
C PHE A 106 7.61 -5.94 4.82
N TRP A 107 6.82 -7.01 5.01
CA TRP A 107 5.45 -6.89 5.50
C TRP A 107 5.38 -6.60 7.00
N SER A 108 6.30 -7.15 7.79
CA SER A 108 6.40 -6.81 9.22
C SER A 108 6.80 -5.35 9.41
N ASP A 109 7.77 -4.87 8.62
CA ASP A 109 8.24 -3.49 8.67
C ASP A 109 7.17 -2.52 8.16
N PHE A 110 6.47 -2.89 7.08
CA PHE A 110 5.37 -2.10 6.56
C PHE A 110 4.25 -1.97 7.58
N LYS A 111 3.90 -3.08 8.25
CA LYS A 111 2.89 -3.09 9.32
C LYS A 111 3.29 -2.19 10.49
N ALA A 112 4.52 -2.32 10.99
CA ALA A 112 5.00 -1.48 12.08
C ALA A 112 5.02 0.02 11.68
N ASN A 113 5.41 0.33 10.44
CA ASN A 113 5.34 1.71 9.95
C ASN A 113 3.90 2.22 9.85
N TRP A 114 2.98 1.38 9.38
CA TRP A 114 1.56 1.69 9.28
C TRP A 114 1.00 2.05 10.65
N GLU A 115 1.21 1.19 11.64
CA GLU A 115 0.73 1.41 13.02
C GLU A 115 1.29 2.71 13.61
N ASN A 116 2.58 2.98 13.42
CA ASN A 116 3.18 4.24 13.87
C ASN A 116 2.58 5.47 13.18
N LEU A 117 2.38 5.42 11.86
CA LEU A 117 1.80 6.55 11.12
C LEU A 117 0.32 6.74 11.47
N GLU A 118 -0.41 5.66 11.76
CA GLU A 118 -1.78 5.73 12.26
C GLU A 118 -1.86 6.46 13.62
N GLU A 119 -0.95 6.18 14.54
CA GLU A 119 -0.86 6.94 15.80
C GLU A 119 -0.50 8.42 15.58
N GLU A 120 0.42 8.71 14.65
CA GLU A 120 0.71 10.09 14.23
C GLU A 120 -0.54 10.79 13.64
N ILE A 121 -1.31 10.10 12.80
CA ILE A 121 -2.56 10.60 12.20
C ILE A 121 -3.61 10.87 13.27
N LYS A 122 -3.79 9.97 14.25
CA LYS A 122 -4.72 10.17 15.37
C LYS A 122 -4.32 11.39 16.21
N SER A 123 -3.03 11.57 16.47
CA SER A 123 -2.51 12.69 17.27
C SER A 123 -2.58 14.03 16.55
N ARG A 124 -2.25 14.07 15.25
CA ARG A 124 -1.98 15.31 14.51
C ARG A 124 -3.02 15.66 13.43
N GLY A 125 -3.90 14.72 13.11
CA GLY A 125 -4.90 14.81 12.04
C GLY A 125 -4.37 14.38 10.67
N LEU A 126 -5.23 13.71 9.89
CA LEU A 126 -4.91 13.20 8.55
C LEU A 126 -4.49 14.33 7.58
N GLU A 127 -5.21 15.45 7.58
CA GLU A 127 -4.90 16.60 6.70
C GLU A 127 -3.52 17.18 6.96
N ARG A 128 -3.09 17.22 8.23
CA ARG A 128 -1.74 17.68 8.57
C ARG A 128 -0.67 16.75 8.01
N MET A 129 -0.92 15.44 8.01
CA MET A 129 0.00 14.46 7.44
C MET A 129 0.05 14.54 5.91
N LYS A 130 -1.10 14.78 5.24
CA LYS A 130 -1.14 15.07 3.80
C LYS A 130 -0.35 16.32 3.43
N GLU A 131 -0.46 17.39 4.23
CA GLU A 131 0.27 18.63 4.00
C GLU A 131 1.79 18.46 4.16
N ILE A 132 2.23 17.70 5.17
CA ILE A 132 3.65 17.36 5.33
C ILE A 132 4.17 16.59 4.11
N ASP A 133 3.39 15.63 3.62
CA ASP A 133 3.74 14.85 2.43
C ASP A 133 3.82 15.70 1.16
N ARG A 134 2.85 16.60 0.96
CA ARG A 134 2.83 17.57 -0.15
C ARG A 134 4.10 18.41 -0.16
N ARG A 135 4.47 19.03 0.98
CA ARG A 135 5.68 19.85 1.10
C ARG A 135 6.96 19.07 0.80
N ARG A 136 7.03 17.80 1.20
CA ARG A 136 8.18 16.93 0.88
C ARG A 136 8.28 16.67 -0.61
N THR A 137 7.16 16.37 -1.25
CA THR A 137 7.07 16.14 -2.70
C THR A 137 7.47 17.39 -3.48
N GLU A 138 7.02 18.57 -3.07
CA GLU A 138 7.37 19.85 -3.70
C GLU A 138 8.87 20.13 -3.65
N ARG A 139 9.50 19.96 -2.49
CA ARG A 139 10.97 20.10 -2.36
C ARG A 139 11.73 19.12 -3.25
N ALA A 140 11.25 17.88 -3.37
CA ALA A 140 11.88 16.89 -4.24
C ALA A 140 11.77 17.29 -5.73
N ARG A 141 10.61 17.80 -6.15
CA ARG A 141 10.40 18.35 -7.51
C ARG A 141 11.32 19.53 -7.81
N GLU A 142 11.46 20.46 -6.87
CA GLU A 142 12.35 21.62 -7.00
C GLU A 142 13.82 21.21 -7.11
N THR A 143 14.25 20.25 -6.28
CA THR A 143 15.63 19.74 -6.28
C THR A 143 15.95 19.06 -7.63
N ASN A 144 15.06 18.21 -8.13
CA ASN A 144 15.24 17.57 -9.44
C ASN A 144 15.23 18.58 -10.59
N SER A 145 14.38 19.61 -10.52
CA SER A 145 14.31 20.64 -11.57
C SER A 145 15.55 21.52 -11.64
N ARG A 146 16.26 21.70 -10.52
CA ARG A 146 17.55 22.43 -10.48
C ARG A 146 18.68 21.60 -11.06
N ALA A 147 18.77 20.32 -10.70
CA ALA A 147 19.78 19.40 -11.24
C ALA A 147 19.73 19.33 -12.79
N VAL A 148 18.53 19.27 -13.37
CA VAL A 148 18.35 19.21 -14.85
C VAL A 148 18.72 20.52 -15.57
N ARG A 149 18.81 21.66 -14.87
CA ARG A 149 19.18 22.96 -15.47
C ARG A 149 20.68 23.25 -15.42
N GLU A 150 21.44 22.46 -14.67
CA GLU A 150 22.89 22.62 -14.49
C GLU A 150 23.70 21.63 -15.36
N ASP A 151 23.02 20.69 -16.03
CA ASP A 151 23.53 19.81 -17.09
C ASP A 151 23.22 20.36 -18.50
#